data_AF-A0A961JT98-F1
#
_entry.id   AF-A0A961JT98-F1
#
_cell.length_a   1.000
_cell.length_b   1.000
_cell.length_c   1.000
_cell.angle_alpha   90.00
_cell.angle_beta   90.00
_cell.angle_gamma   90.00
#
_symmetry.space_group_name_H-M   'P 1'
#
loop_
_entity.id
_entity.type
_entity.pdbx_description
1 polymer ?
#
loop_
_entity_poly.entity_id
_entity_poly.type
_entity_poly.pdbx_seq_one_letter_code
_entity_poly.pdbx_strand_id
1 'polypeptide(L)'
;AWSWDLSEVDAEELLAGAAGADVMISHSPPKGIADRTATGLSVGSTAVRDAAARVQPKLLLCGHIHDCWGEEGMIGETRVKNLGPTVNWFEI
;
A
#
# COMPACT_ATOMS: atom_id res chain seq x y z
N ALA A 1 20.38 -4.04 8.47
CA ALA A 1 19.54 -3.13 7.68
C ALA A 1 18.38 -2.67 8.56
N TRP A 2 17.90 -1.44 8.40
CA TRP A 2 16.74 -0.88 9.16
C TRP A 2 15.42 -1.01 8.38
N SER A 3 15.47 -1.46 7.11
CA SER A 3 14.33 -2.01 6.37
C SER A 3 14.41 -3.53 6.41
N TRP A 4 13.26 -4.17 6.62
CA TRP A 4 13.08 -5.58 6.30
C TRP A 4 12.36 -5.63 4.97
N ASP A 5 13.12 -5.87 3.90
CA ASP A 5 12.59 -5.92 2.56
C ASP A 5 12.19 -7.36 2.24
N LEU A 6 10.90 -7.60 2.12
CA LEU A 6 10.37 -8.85 1.56
C LEU A 6 10.51 -8.79 0.04
N SER A 7 10.82 -9.93 -0.58
CA SER A 7 10.64 -10.03 -2.02
C SER A 7 9.15 -9.98 -2.35
N GLU A 8 8.81 -9.61 -3.59
CA GLU A 8 7.42 -9.63 -4.06
C GLU A 8 6.80 -11.02 -3.95
N VAL A 9 7.59 -12.08 -4.13
CA VAL A 9 7.14 -13.48 -3.99
C VAL A 9 6.79 -13.78 -2.53
N ASP A 10 7.67 -13.43 -1.59
CA ASP A 10 7.40 -13.66 -0.17
C ASP A 10 6.18 -12.86 0.30
N ALA A 11 6.04 -11.62 -0.17
CA ALA A 11 4.88 -10.78 0.13
C ALA A 11 3.58 -11.38 -0.45
N GLU A 12 3.61 -11.91 -1.67
CA GLU A 12 2.47 -12.58 -2.29
C GLU A 12 2.06 -13.82 -1.50
N GLU A 13 3.02 -14.67 -1.10
CA GLU A 13 2.75 -15.87 -0.31
C GLU A 13 2.10 -15.54 1.04
N LEU A 14 2.60 -14.52 1.74
CA LEU A 14 2.03 -14.07 3.01
C LEU A 14 0.61 -13.49 2.84
N LEU A 15 0.35 -12.80 1.72
CA LEU A 15 -0.94 -12.18 1.43
C LEU A 15 -1.95 -13.15 0.78
N ALA A 16 -1.52 -14.32 0.31
CA ALA A 16 -2.36 -15.30 -0.36
C ALA A 16 -3.52 -15.80 0.53
N GLY A 17 -3.28 -15.89 1.85
CA GLY A 17 -4.28 -16.35 2.82
C GLY A 17 -5.34 -15.32 3.19
N ALA A 18 -5.21 -14.06 2.77
CA ALA A 18 -6.17 -13.02 3.10
C ALA A 18 -7.45 -13.18 2.26
N ALA A 19 -8.52 -13.70 2.89
CA ALA A 19 -9.81 -13.92 2.24
C ALA A 19 -10.78 -12.72 2.34
N GLY A 20 -10.48 -11.72 3.18
CA GLY A 20 -11.31 -10.53 3.40
C GLY A 20 -10.71 -9.62 4.49
N ALA A 21 -10.89 -8.31 4.35
CA ALA A 21 -10.49 -7.31 5.35
C ALA A 21 -11.25 -6.01 5.13
N ASP A 22 -11.59 -5.27 6.20
CA ASP A 22 -12.07 -3.88 6.07
C ASP A 22 -10.92 -2.89 5.85
N VAL A 23 -9.77 -3.15 6.47
CA VAL A 23 -8.59 -2.30 6.42
C VAL A 23 -7.36 -3.15 6.17
N MET A 24 -6.54 -2.74 5.22
CA MET A 24 -5.23 -3.30 4.94
C MET A 24 -4.15 -2.27 5.27
N ILE A 25 -3.08 -2.72 5.92
CA ILE A 25 -1.93 -1.87 6.26
C ILE A 25 -0.67 -2.52 5.69
N SER A 26 0.13 -1.74 4.98
CA SER A 26 1.40 -2.18 4.43
C SER A 26 2.47 -1.11 4.67
N HIS A 27 3.74 -1.49 4.73
CA HIS A 27 4.80 -0.49 4.74
C HIS A 27 4.96 0.13 3.34
N SER A 28 5.15 -0.73 2.34
CA SER A 28 5.33 -0.34 0.94
C SER A 28 3.99 0.06 0.31
N PRO A 29 3.94 1.13 -0.51
CA PRO A 29 2.74 1.50 -1.24
C PRO A 29 2.41 0.46 -2.32
N PRO A 30 1.13 0.30 -2.70
CA PRO A 30 0.78 -0.54 -3.83
C PRO A 30 1.31 0.07 -5.13
N LYS A 31 1.72 -0.80 -6.06
CA LYS A 31 2.21 -0.36 -7.37
C LYS A 31 1.21 0.58 -8.06
N GLY A 32 1.69 1.74 -8.48
CA GLY A 32 0.94 2.73 -9.25
C GLY A 32 0.13 3.75 -8.45
N ILE A 33 0.12 3.68 -7.11
CA ILE A 33 -0.55 4.67 -6.25
C ILE A 33 0.37 5.05 -5.09
N ALA A 34 0.65 6.35 -4.94
CA ALA A 34 1.52 6.90 -3.90
C ALA A 34 2.90 6.23 -3.82
N ASP A 35 3.44 5.84 -4.98
CA ASP A 35 4.59 4.96 -5.12
C ASP A 35 5.73 5.55 -5.97
N ARG A 36 5.68 6.86 -6.26
CA ARG A 36 6.67 7.52 -7.11
C ARG A 36 7.72 8.26 -6.27
N THR A 37 8.97 8.02 -6.58
CA THR A 37 10.07 8.83 -6.04
C THR A 37 10.12 10.20 -6.74
N ALA A 38 10.94 11.12 -6.21
CA ALA A 38 11.17 12.46 -6.78
C ALA A 38 11.69 12.43 -8.23
N THR A 39 12.30 11.33 -8.67
CA THR A 39 12.75 11.13 -10.06
C THR A 39 11.65 10.57 -10.97
N GLY A 40 10.44 10.35 -10.44
CA GLY A 40 9.30 9.80 -11.16
C GLY A 40 9.30 8.27 -11.24
N LEU A 41 10.30 7.58 -10.66
CA LEU A 41 10.34 6.13 -10.66
C LEU A 41 9.26 5.57 -9.73
N SER A 42 8.37 4.73 -10.28
CA SER A 42 7.37 3.98 -9.52
C SER A 42 8.01 2.72 -8.91
N VAL A 43 7.97 2.62 -7.59
CA VAL A 43 8.65 1.58 -6.79
C VAL A 43 7.71 0.85 -5.82
N GLY A 44 6.39 0.96 -6.03
CA GLY A 44 5.40 0.26 -5.19
C GLY A 44 5.40 -1.25 -5.41
N SER A 45 4.79 -1.95 -4.46
CA SER A 45 4.68 -3.42 -4.46
C SER A 45 3.51 -3.89 -5.33
N THR A 46 3.80 -4.82 -6.23
CA THR A 46 2.79 -5.52 -7.03
C THR A 46 1.98 -6.49 -6.17
N ALA A 47 2.60 -7.21 -5.23
CA ALA A 47 1.93 -8.10 -4.31
C ALA A 47 0.89 -7.38 -3.44
N VAL A 48 1.22 -6.19 -2.91
CA VAL A 48 0.29 -5.36 -2.14
C VAL A 48 -0.88 -4.89 -3.01
N ARG A 49 -0.60 -4.45 -4.25
CA ARG A 49 -1.63 -4.02 -5.20
C ARG A 49 -2.60 -5.15 -5.53
N ASP A 50 -2.07 -6.33 -5.83
CA ASP A 50 -2.86 -7.47 -6.28
C ASP A 50 -3.67 -8.06 -5.12
N ALA A 51 -3.11 -8.06 -3.90
CA ALA A 51 -3.86 -8.39 -2.70
C ALA A 51 -5.01 -7.39 -2.45
N ALA A 52 -4.79 -6.09 -2.59
CA ALA A 52 -5.84 -5.08 -2.45
C ALA A 52 -6.95 -5.24 -3.52
N ALA A 53 -6.56 -5.52 -4.75
CA ALA A 53 -7.48 -5.79 -5.85
C ALA A 53 -8.34 -7.04 -5.61
N ARG A 54 -7.76 -8.08 -4.99
CA ARG A 54 -8.45 -9.33 -4.64
C ARG A 54 -9.35 -9.19 -3.40
N VAL A 55 -8.84 -8.58 -2.35
CA VAL A 55 -9.50 -8.49 -1.03
C VAL A 55 -10.54 -7.38 -0.98
N GLN A 56 -10.33 -6.30 -1.75
CA GLN A 56 -11.17 -5.09 -1.77
C GLN A 56 -11.49 -4.53 -0.37
N PRO A 57 -10.47 -4.21 0.46
CA PRO A 57 -10.71 -3.52 1.73
C PRO A 57 -11.25 -2.11 1.48
N LYS A 58 -11.96 -1.53 2.46
CA LYS A 58 -12.40 -0.12 2.38
C LYS A 58 -11.20 0.83 2.36
N LEU A 59 -10.16 0.51 3.12
CA LEU A 59 -8.93 1.30 3.23
C LEU A 59 -7.67 0.45 3.06
N LEU A 60 -6.71 0.99 2.31
CA LEU A 60 -5.31 0.56 2.31
C LEU A 60 -4.43 1.70 2.77
N LEU A 61 -3.77 1.53 3.91
CA LEU A 61 -2.86 2.52 4.47
C LEU A 61 -1.41 2.08 4.26
N CYS A 62 -0.59 2.99 3.72
CA CYS A 62 0.81 2.72 3.42
C CYS A 62 1.74 3.89 3.79
N GLY A 63 3.04 3.68 3.58
CA GLY A 63 4.07 4.69 3.80
C GLY A 63 5.26 4.50 2.85
N HIS A 64 6.46 4.44 3.43
CA HIS A 64 7.75 4.18 2.76
C HIS A 64 8.25 5.26 1.79
N ILE A 65 7.45 5.66 0.79
CA ILE A 65 7.89 6.61 -0.24
C ILE A 65 7.58 8.04 0.23
N HIS A 66 8.63 8.74 0.68
CA HIS A 66 8.52 10.07 1.29
C HIS A 66 8.01 11.13 0.31
N ASP A 67 8.34 10.98 -0.97
CA ASP A 67 7.93 11.92 -2.01
C ASP A 67 6.41 11.88 -2.31
N CYS A 68 5.73 10.83 -1.84
CA CYS A 68 4.28 10.63 -2.01
C CYS A 68 3.49 10.73 -0.70
N TRP A 69 4.07 11.29 0.37
CA TRP A 69 3.34 11.46 1.62
C TRP A 69 2.04 12.25 1.43
N GLY A 70 0.94 11.71 1.96
CA GLY A 70 -0.40 12.30 1.86
C GLY A 70 -1.13 11.99 0.55
N GLU A 71 -0.44 11.43 -0.46
CA GLU A 71 -1.08 11.02 -1.71
C GLU A 71 -2.10 9.90 -1.49
N GLU A 72 -3.11 9.89 -2.35
CA GLU A 72 -4.22 8.94 -2.31
C GLU A 72 -4.65 8.52 -3.70
N GLY A 73 -5.35 7.38 -3.77
CA GLY A 73 -5.89 6.83 -5.00
C GLY A 73 -6.86 5.69 -4.73
N MET A 74 -7.26 4.99 -5.79
CA MET A 74 -8.24 3.90 -5.72
C MET A 74 -7.73 2.63 -6.40
N ILE A 75 -7.98 1.48 -5.77
CA ILE A 75 -7.85 0.14 -6.39
C ILE A 75 -9.23 -0.53 -6.33
N GLY A 76 -9.99 -0.45 -7.42
CA GLY A 76 -11.41 -0.79 -7.39
C GLY A 76 -12.14 0.12 -6.39
N GLU A 77 -12.76 -0.47 -5.38
CA GLU A 77 -13.46 0.26 -4.31
C GLU A 77 -12.56 0.63 -3.12
N THR A 78 -11.32 0.12 -3.09
CA THR A 78 -10.37 0.38 -2.01
C THR A 78 -9.76 1.77 -2.12
N ARG A 79 -9.93 2.60 -1.09
CA ARG A 79 -9.21 3.86 -0.97
C ARG A 79 -7.81 3.63 -0.40
N VAL A 80 -6.81 4.07 -1.13
CA VAL A 80 -5.39 3.98 -0.74
C VAL A 80 -4.92 5.33 -0.21
N LYS A 81 -4.16 5.34 0.89
CA LYS A 81 -3.53 6.55 1.42
C LYS A 81 -2.12 6.27 1.93
N ASN A 82 -1.15 7.02 1.41
CA ASN A 82 0.17 7.13 2.02
C ASN A 82 0.07 8.15 3.17
N LEU A 83 0.26 7.69 4.41
CA LEU A 83 -0.08 8.47 5.61
C LEU A 83 0.84 9.68 5.85
N GLY A 84 2.11 9.56 5.45
CA GLY A 84 3.13 10.52 5.86
C GLY A 84 3.38 10.57 7.38
N PRO A 85 4.21 11.52 7.84
CA PRO A 85 4.64 11.60 9.24
C PRO A 85 3.66 12.38 10.14
N THR A 86 2.39 12.50 9.73
CA THR A 86 1.36 13.26 10.44
C THR A 86 0.18 12.38 10.88
N VAL A 87 -0.61 12.90 11.81
CA VAL A 87 -1.82 12.21 12.28
C VAL A 87 -2.89 12.25 11.18
N ASN A 88 -3.52 11.10 10.94
CA ASN A 88 -4.63 10.96 10.01
C ASN A 88 -5.85 10.40 10.76
N TRP A 89 -7.04 10.85 10.39
CA TRP A 89 -8.32 10.39 10.95
C TRP A 89 -9.21 9.87 9.81
N PHE A 90 -9.88 8.74 10.05
CA PHE A 90 -10.75 8.09 9.07
C PHE A 90 -12.05 7.65 9.73
N GLU A 91 -13.16 7.84 9.03
CA GLU A 91 -14.47 7.26 9.34
C GLU A 91 -14.71 6.11 8.35
N ILE A 92 -15.10 4.92 8.83
CA ILE A 92 -15.11 3.66 8.06
C ILE A 92 -16.40 2.86 8.23
#